data_AF-A0A535BLZ0-F1
#
_entry.id   AF-A0A535BLZ0-F1
#
_cell.length_a   1.000
_cell.length_b   1.000
_cell.length_c   1.000
_cell.angle_alpha   90.00
_cell.angle_beta   90.00
_cell.angle_gamma   90.00
#
_symmetry.space_group_name_H-M   'P 1'
#
loop_
_entity.id
_entity.type
_entity.pdbx_description
1 polymer ?
#
loop_
_entity_poly.entity_id
_entity_poly.type
_entity_poly.pdbx_seq_one_letter_code
_entity_poly.pdbx_strand_id
1 'polypeptide(L)' 'MSILIDYLTLIGWGAVGIFTMAVSLWILLGIFTWLTPVDEWDELKKGNLAIAIVMASVIIGFALVISSAIAPPPITP' A
#
# COMPACT_ATOMS: atom_id res chain seq x y z
N MET A 1 16.29 0.10 30.27
CA MET A 1 16.91 0.31 28.94
C MET A 1 16.19 -0.48 27.84
N SER A 2 15.04 -1.13 28.10
CA SER A 2 14.19 -1.78 27.10
C SER A 2 13.21 -0.78 26.47
N ILE A 3 12.50 -0.02 27.30
CA ILE A 3 11.43 0.92 26.89
C ILE A 3 11.86 1.87 25.75
N LEU A 4 13.05 2.48 25.82
CA LEU A 4 13.53 3.38 24.76
C LEU A 4 13.78 2.66 23.43
N ILE A 5 14.30 1.43 23.49
CA ILE A 5 14.56 0.59 22.31
C ILE A 5 13.23 0.08 21.73
N ASP A 6 12.23 -0.21 22.56
CA ASP A 6 10.90 -0.61 22.11
C ASP A 6 10.21 0.51 21.33
N TYR A 7 10.27 1.76 21.82
CA TYR A 7 9.77 2.92 21.07
C TYR A 7 10.52 3.14 19.76
N LEU A 8 11.85 3.00 19.76
CA LEU A 8 12.66 3.15 18.55
C LEU A 8 12.32 2.07 17.50
N THR A 9 12.12 0.84 17.96
CA THR A 9 11.74 -0.31 17.13
C THR A 9 10.34 -0.11 16.55
N LEU A 10 9.38 0.37 17.36
CA LEU A 10 8.02 0.64 16.91
C LEU A 10 7.97 1.70 15.80
N ILE A 11 8.71 2.80 15.97
CA ILE A 11 8.81 3.86 14.94
C ILE A 11 9.54 3.34 13.70
N GLY A 12 10.61 2.55 13.89
CA GLY A 12 11.37 1.94 12.80
C GLY A 12 10.52 1.01 11.92
N TRP A 13 9.72 0.13 12.54
CA TRP A 13 8.80 -0.75 11.82
C TRP A 13 7.67 0.00 11.12
N GLY A 14 7.14 1.07 11.73
CA GLY A 14 6.18 1.96 11.08
C GLY A 14 6.75 2.57 9.79
N ALA A 15 7.99 3.05 9.83
CA ALA A 15 8.67 3.61 8.65
C ALA A 15 8.87 2.56 7.54
N VAL A 16 9.31 1.35 7.90
CA VAL A 16 9.46 0.23 6.96
C VAL A 16 8.12 -0.13 6.32
N GLY A 17 7.05 -0.14 7.11
CA GLY A 17 5.69 -0.40 6.62
C GLY A 17 5.22 0.64 5.60
N ILE A 18 5.38 1.93 5.91
CA ILE A 18 5.04 3.04 4.99
C ILE A 18 5.82 2.93 3.69
N PHE A 19 7.12 2.68 3.79
CA PHE A 19 7.98 2.55 2.60
C PHE A 19 7.55 1.37 1.73
N THR A 20 7.30 0.20 2.34
CA THR A 20 6.88 -1.01 1.63
C THR A 20 5.52 -0.82 0.96
N MET A 21 4.57 -0.17 1.64
CA MET A 21 3.26 0.21 1.08
C MET A 21 3.40 1.07 -0.17
N ALA A 22 4.20 2.15 -0.10
CA ALA A 22 4.37 3.08 -1.21
C ALA A 22 4.99 2.40 -2.44
N VAL A 23 6.06 1.62 -2.23
CA VAL A 23 6.73 0.90 -3.32
C VAL A 23 5.79 -0.12 -3.95
N SER A 24 5.05 -0.86 -3.13
CA SER A 24 4.22 -1.95 -3.66
C SER A 24 2.96 -1.43 -4.36
N LEU A 25 2.37 -0.31 -3.90
CA LEU A 25 1.30 0.38 -4.63
C LEU A 25 1.79 0.90 -5.99
N TRP A 26 3.01 1.43 -6.05
CA TRP A 26 3.59 1.89 -7.32
C TRP A 26 3.77 0.73 -8.31
N ILE A 27 4.26 -0.41 -7.85
CA ILE A 27 4.38 -1.63 -8.67
C ILE A 27 3.00 -2.12 -9.12
N LEU A 28 2.03 -2.17 -8.21
CA LEU A 28 0.65 -2.60 -8.51
C LEU A 28 0.04 -1.76 -9.62
N LEU A 29 0.11 -0.44 -9.52
CA LEU A 29 -0.42 0.47 -10.53
C LEU A 29 0.32 0.31 -11.86
N GLY A 30 1.65 0.16 -11.83
CA GLY A 30 2.44 -0.08 -13.04
C GLY A 30 2.03 -1.37 -13.76
N ILE A 31 1.88 -2.48 -13.03
CA ILE A 31 1.42 -3.76 -13.59
C ILE A 31 -0.02 -3.62 -14.11
N PHE A 32 -0.89 -2.94 -13.35
CA PHE A 32 -2.28 -2.73 -13.72
C PHE A 32 -2.38 -1.99 -15.06
N THR A 33 -1.70 -0.85 -15.21
CA THR A 33 -1.67 -0.08 -16.47
C THR A 33 -1.06 -0.83 -17.65
N TRP A 34 -0.19 -1.82 -17.39
CA TRP A 34 0.39 -2.66 -18.45
C TRP A 34 -0.53 -3.80 -18.88
N LEU A 35 -1.31 -4.33 -17.95
CA LEU A 35 -2.22 -5.44 -18.21
C LEU A 35 -3.51 -4.97 -18.90
N THR A 36 -3.97 -3.77 -18.55
CA THR A 36 -5.22 -3.23 -19.10
C THR A 36 -4.98 -2.59 -20.46
N PRO A 37 -5.79 -2.88 -21.48
CA PRO A 37 -5.69 -2.24 -22.80
C PRO A 37 -6.26 -0.82 -22.85
N VAL A 38 -6.72 -0.29 -21.71
CA VAL A 38 -7.39 1.02 -21.60
C VAL A 38 -6.49 1.93 -20.79
N ASP A 39 -6.32 3.18 -21.24
CA ASP A 39 -5.58 4.19 -20.51
C ASP A 39 -6.43 4.71 -19.34
N GLU A 40 -6.21 4.14 -18.15
CA GLU A 40 -7.04 4.42 -16.97
C GLU A 40 -6.88 5.88 -16.52
N TRP A 41 -5.71 6.47 -16.69
CA TRP A 41 -5.45 7.85 -16.32
C TRP A 41 -6.26 8.83 -17.18
N ASP A 42 -6.37 8.54 -18.48
CA ASP A 42 -7.16 9.38 -19.39
C ASP A 42 -8.66 9.19 -19.22
N GLU A 43 -9.12 7.96 -18.95
CA GLU A 43 -10.52 7.68 -18.61
C GLU A 43 -10.93 8.29 -17.25
N LEU A 44 -10.04 8.27 -16.26
CA LEU A 44 -10.27 8.92 -14.97
C LEU A 44 -10.42 10.43 -15.14
N LYS A 45 -9.58 11.07 -15.97
CA LYS A 45 -9.70 12.51 -16.31
C LYS A 45 -11.00 12.83 -17.06
N LYS A 46 -11.47 11.91 -17.91
CA LYS A 46 -12.77 12.03 -18.61
C LYS A 46 -13.97 11.86 -17.68
N GLY A 47 -13.75 11.51 -16.42
CA GLY A 47 -14.80 11.34 -15.42
C GLY A 47 -15.49 9.99 -15.48
N ASN A 48 -14.83 8.95 -16.01
CA ASN A 48 -15.40 7.61 -16.03
C ASN A 48 -15.43 7.02 -14.61
N LEU A 49 -16.64 7.00 -14.05
CA LEU A 49 -16.90 6.47 -12.72
C LEU A 49 -16.56 4.97 -12.60
N ALA A 50 -16.74 4.19 -13.67
CA ALA A 50 -16.45 2.76 -13.64
C ALA A 50 -14.97 2.51 -13.36
N ILE A 51 -14.08 3.25 -14.04
CA ILE A 51 -12.64 3.13 -13.85
C ILE A 51 -12.20 3.67 -12.49
N ALA A 52 -12.83 4.73 -11.99
CA ALA A 52 -12.59 5.21 -10.63
C ALA A 52 -12.91 4.15 -9.56
N ILE A 53 -14.03 3.44 -9.71
CA ILE A 53 -14.44 2.37 -8.79
C ILE A 53 -13.47 1.18 -8.85
N VAL A 54 -13.03 0.80 -10.06
CA VAL A 54 -12.05 -0.30 -10.24
C VAL A 54 -10.72 0.06 -9.59
N MET A 55 -10.20 1.26 -9.83
CA MET A 55 -8.95 1.73 -9.21
C MET A 55 -9.06 1.75 -7.67
N ALA A 56 -10.17 2.25 -7.13
CA ALA A 56 -10.40 2.27 -5.69
C ALA A 56 -10.46 0.86 -5.08
N SER A 57 -11.16 -0.07 -5.73
CA SER A 57 -11.28 -1.45 -5.24
C SER A 57 -9.95 -2.20 -5.27
N VAL A 58 -9.12 -1.98 -6.29
CA VAL A 58 -7.75 -2.53 -6.36
C VAL A 58 -6.87 -1.96 -5.24
N ILE A 59 -6.90 -0.65 -4.99
CA ILE A 59 -6.13 -0.01 -3.92
C ILE A 59 -6.55 -0.53 -2.54
N ILE A 60 -7.85 -0.65 -2.29
CA ILE A 60 -8.38 -1.16 -1.01
C ILE A 60 -7.99 -2.63 -0.81
N GLY A 61 -8.18 -3.48 -1.83
CA GLY A 61 -7.79 -4.88 -1.77
C GLY A 61 -6.31 -5.04 -1.49
N PHE A 62 -5.48 -4.20 -2.13
CA PHE A 62 -4.04 -4.21 -1.91
C PHE A 62 -3.63 -3.77 -0.51
N ALA A 63 -4.27 -2.71 0.02
CA ALA A 63 -4.01 -2.23 1.37
C ALA A 63 -4.29 -3.31 2.43
N LEU A 64 -5.34 -4.12 2.24
CA LEU A 64 -5.64 -5.25 3.13
C LEU A 64 -4.55 -6.32 3.11
N VAL A 65 -4.04 -6.67 1.92
CA VAL A 65 -2.95 -7.65 1.78
C VAL A 65 -1.69 -7.17 2.50
N ILE A 66 -1.24 -5.96 2.23
CA ILE A 66 -0.01 -5.44 2.86
C ILE A 66 -0.20 -5.21 4.36
N SER A 67 -1.41 -4.82 4.81
CA SER A 67 -1.70 -4.71 6.25
C SER A 67 -1.50 -6.02 6.99
N SER A 68 -1.77 -7.17 6.35
CA SER A 68 -1.50 -8.48 6.94
C SER A 68 -0.02 -8.90 6.87
N ALA A 69 0.75 -8.32 5.95
CA ALA A 69 2.17 -8.62 5.78
C ALA A 69 3.07 -7.86 6.77
N ILE A 70 2.66 -6.68 7.23
CA ILE A 70 3.42 -5.88 8.20
C ILE A 70 3.00 -6.28 9.62
N ALA A 71 3.63 -7.34 10.16
CA ALA A 71 3.47 -7.73 11.55
C ALA A 71 4.64 -7.18 12.38
N PRO A 72 4.40 -6.29 13.37
CA PRO A 72 5.46 -5.85 14.26
C PRO A 72 5.95 -7.03 15.13
N PRO A 73 7.26 -7.10 15.44
CA PRO A 73 7.80 -8.16 16.28
C PRO A 73 7.17 -8.10 17.68
N PRO A 74 7.06 -9.25 18.38
CA PRO A 74 6.56 -9.28 19.74
C PRO A 74 7.42 -8.36 20.62
N ILE A 75 6.78 -7.37 21.23
CA ILE A 75 7.42 -6.52 22.24
C ILE A 75 7.49 -7.35 23.53
N THR A 76 8.67 -7.88 23.84
CA THR A 76 8.92 -8.58 25.11
C THR A 76 9.13 -7.55 26.22
N PRO A 77 8.40 -7.62 27.35
CA PRO A 77 8.63 -6.73 28.49
C PRO A 77 10.01 -6.92 29.14
#